data_AF-A0A161N0H7-F1
#
_entry.id   AF-A0A161N0H7-F1
#
_cell.length_a   1.000
_cell.length_b   1.000
_cell.length_c   1.000
_cell.angle_alpha   90.00
_cell.angle_beta   90.00
_cell.angle_gamma   90.00
#
_symmetry.space_group_name_H-M   'P 1'
#
loop_
_entity.id
_entity.type
_entity.pdbx_description
1 polymer ?
#
loop_
_entity_poly.entity_id
_entity_poly.type
_entity_poly.pdbx_seq_one_letter_code
_entity_poly.pdbx_strand_id
1 'polypeptide(L)'
;MAFYPSTNPRELDITKAELKDIGEALKREDFRKLLNEYFQEINDPENKALYEKELTEFERERGVDITFIHPEPGYVIKSSEDGRKKAFINICSNEKVNKPSSSVTSQNGAPGLNWSIPYLQGHPRDDLDKKN
;
A
#
# COMPACT_ATOMS: atom_id res chain seq x y z
N MET A 1 7.87 8.53 -8.22
CA MET A 1 7.82 7.76 -6.95
C MET A 1 8.72 8.47 -5.96
N ALA A 2 8.13 9.28 -5.08
CA ALA A 2 8.90 9.96 -4.04
C ALA A 2 9.42 8.92 -3.05
N PHE A 3 10.75 8.86 -2.88
CA PHE A 3 11.40 8.03 -1.87
C PHE A 3 11.15 8.67 -0.50
N TYR A 4 10.12 8.20 0.20
CA TYR A 4 10.04 8.40 1.64
C TYR A 4 10.89 7.33 2.32
N PRO A 5 11.74 7.71 3.30
CA PRO A 5 12.52 6.74 4.05
C PRO A 5 11.56 5.72 4.69
N SER A 6 11.84 4.43 4.46
CA SER A 6 11.14 3.33 5.11
C SER A 6 11.50 3.33 6.59
N THR A 7 10.78 4.11 7.39
CA THR A 7 10.74 3.92 8.83
C THR A 7 9.98 2.62 9.06
N ASN A 8 10.65 1.61 9.62
CA ASN A 8 10.02 0.37 10.03
C ASN A 8 8.90 0.72 11.04
N PRO A 9 7.61 0.45 10.74
CA PRO A 9 6.50 0.83 11.61
C PRO A 9 6.56 0.20 13.01
N ARG A 10 7.40 -0.83 13.19
CA ARG A 10 7.64 -1.53 14.47
C ARG A 10 8.69 -0.87 15.36
N GLU A 11 9.40 0.15 14.87
CA GLU A 11 10.33 0.94 15.67
C GLU A 11 9.67 2.26 16.10
N LEU A 12 8.53 2.14 16.79
CA LEU A 12 7.98 3.27 17.53
C LEU A 12 8.84 3.45 18.78
N ASP A 13 9.77 4.39 18.74
CA ASP A 13 10.54 4.83 19.92
C ASP A 13 9.63 5.65 20.84
N ILE A 14 8.74 4.94 21.54
CA ILE A 14 7.80 5.53 22.50
C ILE A 14 8.34 5.30 23.90
N THR A 15 8.59 6.38 24.61
CA THR A 15 9.00 6.34 26.01
C THR A 15 7.83 5.90 26.90
N LYS A 16 8.16 5.38 28.09
CA LYS A 16 7.13 5.01 29.08
C LYS A 16 6.26 6.19 29.52
N ALA A 17 6.81 7.41 29.49
CA ALA A 17 6.09 8.63 29.82
C ALA A 17 5.05 8.94 28.74
N GLU A 18 5.45 8.94 27.46
CA GLU A 18 4.51 9.15 26.34
C GLU A 18 3.41 8.09 26.30
N LEU A 19 3.75 6.82 26.54
CA LEU A 19 2.76 5.75 26.60
C LEU A 19 1.72 6.00 27.72
N LYS A 20 2.17 6.50 28.87
CA LYS A 20 1.29 6.85 29.99
C LYS A 20 0.38 8.02 29.61
N ASP A 21 0.94 9.06 29.01
CA ASP A 21 0.18 10.25 28.62
C ASP A 21 -0.87 9.93 27.56
N ILE A 22 -0.53 9.10 26.55
CA ILE A 22 -1.48 8.56 25.58
C ILE A 22 -2.59 7.76 26.29
N GLY A 23 -2.20 6.91 27.25
CA GLY A 23 -3.15 6.14 28.06
C GLY A 23 -4.12 7.01 28.86
N GLU A 24 -3.64 8.09 29.48
CA GLU A 24 -4.49 9.05 30.19
C GLU A 24 -5.40 9.84 29.23
N ALA A 25 -4.89 10.26 28.07
CA ALA A 25 -5.70 10.92 27.05
C ALA A 25 -6.86 10.03 26.57
N LEU A 26 -6.58 8.75 26.31
CA LEU A 26 -7.59 7.76 25.90
C LEU A 26 -8.66 7.48 26.97
N LYS A 27 -8.40 7.75 28.26
CA LYS A 27 -9.45 7.66 29.30
C LYS A 27 -10.45 8.80 29.23
N ARG A 28 -10.13 9.92 28.57
CA ARG A 28 -11.04 11.06 28.47
C ARG A 28 -12.04 10.83 27.33
N GLU A 29 -13.31 11.07 27.59
CA GLU A 29 -14.39 10.78 26.63
C GLU A 29 -14.40 11.79 25.47
N ASP A 30 -14.13 13.05 25.76
CA ASP A 30 -13.96 14.13 24.79
C ASP A 30 -12.85 13.80 23.78
N PHE A 31 -11.70 13.32 24.26
CA PHE A 31 -10.59 12.91 23.41
C PHE A 31 -10.97 11.71 22.53
N ARG A 32 -11.62 10.69 23.09
CA ARG A 32 -12.09 9.52 22.32
C ARG A 32 -13.09 9.91 21.24
N LYS A 33 -13.99 10.84 21.55
CA LYS A 33 -14.97 11.35 20.58
C LYS A 33 -14.27 12.07 19.43
N LEU A 34 -13.36 13.00 19.73
CA LEU A 34 -12.57 13.71 18.73
C LEU A 34 -11.73 12.75 17.87
N LEU A 35 -11.10 11.76 18.49
CA LEU A 35 -10.31 10.74 17.80
C LEU A 35 -11.19 9.90 16.84
N ASN A 36 -12.40 9.55 17.25
CA ASN A 36 -13.35 8.84 16.41
C ASN A 36 -13.85 9.71 15.25
N GLU A 37 -14.18 10.98 15.50
CA GLU A 37 -14.59 11.95 14.47
C GLU A 37 -13.49 12.08 13.40
N TYR A 38 -12.24 12.24 13.82
CA TYR A 38 -11.08 12.25 12.93
C TYR A 38 -10.93 10.96 12.13
N PHE A 39 -11.09 9.80 12.77
CA PHE A 39 -11.02 8.51 12.09
C PHE A 39 -12.15 8.35 11.06
N GLN A 40 -13.36 8.82 11.36
CA GLN A 40 -14.48 8.82 10.42
C GLN A 40 -14.20 9.74 9.24
N GLU A 41 -13.71 10.95 9.50
CA GLU A 41 -13.38 11.93 8.48
C GLU A 41 -12.33 11.40 7.49
N ILE A 42 -11.26 10.75 7.99
CA ILE A 42 -10.24 10.15 7.13
C ILE A 42 -10.78 8.97 6.34
N ASN A 43 -11.72 8.20 6.90
CA ASN A 43 -12.24 7.01 6.23
C ASN A 43 -13.35 7.31 5.24
N ASP A 44 -13.92 8.52 5.28
CA ASP A 44 -14.93 8.98 4.33
C ASP A 44 -14.38 8.96 2.90
N PRO A 45 -15.01 8.21 1.97
CA PRO A 45 -14.63 8.19 0.57
C PRO A 45 -14.60 9.57 -0.10
N GLU A 46 -15.48 10.50 0.29
CA GLU A 46 -15.55 11.84 -0.29
C GLU A 46 -14.32 12.67 0.11
N ASN A 47 -13.95 12.63 1.40
CA ASN A 47 -12.78 13.33 1.90
C ASN A 47 -11.48 12.76 1.34
N LYS A 48 -11.37 11.43 1.20
CA LYS A 48 -10.24 10.80 0.52
C LYS A 48 -10.09 11.29 -0.92
N ALA A 49 -11.20 11.34 -1.66
CA ALA A 49 -11.20 11.79 -3.04
C ALA A 49 -10.79 13.27 -3.16
N LEU A 50 -11.28 14.13 -2.26
CA LEU A 50 -10.88 15.54 -2.20
C LEU A 50 -9.38 15.69 -1.89
N TYR A 51 -8.90 14.98 -0.87
CA TYR A 51 -7.49 14.98 -0.49
C TYR A 51 -6.57 14.52 -1.63
N GLU A 52 -6.92 13.43 -2.33
CA GLU A 52 -6.15 12.94 -3.48
C GLU A 52 -6.11 13.96 -4.61
N LYS A 53 -7.22 14.65 -4.87
CA LYS A 53 -7.28 15.71 -5.87
C LYS A 53 -6.36 16.88 -5.49
N GLU A 54 -6.44 17.37 -4.26
CA GLU A 54 -5.60 18.45 -3.76
C GLU A 54 -4.11 18.09 -3.80
N LEU A 55 -3.74 16.85 -3.40
CA LEU A 55 -2.36 16.40 -3.45
C LEU A 55 -1.84 16.29 -4.90
N THR A 56 -2.68 15.81 -5.82
CA THR A 56 -2.34 15.73 -7.24
C THR A 56 -2.09 17.13 -7.82
N GLU A 57 -2.95 18.10 -7.49
CA GLU A 57 -2.79 19.49 -7.94
C GLU A 57 -1.51 20.12 -7.39
N PHE A 58 -1.22 19.91 -6.11
CA PHE A 58 -0.04 20.45 -5.44
C PHE A 58 1.27 19.87 -5.97
N GLU A 59 1.33 18.57 -6.23
CA GLU A 59 2.54 17.93 -6.79
C GLU A 59 2.72 18.28 -8.27
N ARG A 60 1.62 18.49 -9.00
CA ARG A 60 1.67 19.03 -10.37
C ARG A 60 2.25 20.43 -10.42
N GLU A 61 1.96 21.30 -9.45
CA GLU A 61 2.60 22.62 -9.34
C GLU A 61 4.12 22.53 -9.12
N ARG A 62 4.59 21.44 -8.50
CA ARG A 62 6.01 21.11 -8.35
C ARG A 62 6.61 20.40 -9.57
N GLY A 63 5.82 20.19 -10.62
CA GLY A 63 6.22 19.51 -11.85
C GLY A 63 6.21 17.99 -11.77
N VAL A 64 5.55 17.40 -10.77
CA VAL A 64 5.44 15.95 -10.58
C VAL A 64 4.02 15.49 -10.90
N ASP A 65 3.88 14.56 -11.84
CA ASP A 65 2.60 13.90 -12.12
C ASP A 65 2.42 12.68 -11.22
N ILE A 66 1.32 12.66 -10.45
CA ILE A 66 0.99 11.59 -9.51
C ILE A 66 -0.32 10.96 -9.90
N THR A 67 -0.33 9.63 -9.95
CA THR A 67 -1.55 8.85 -10.13
C THR A 67 -1.71 7.90 -8.95
N PHE A 68 -2.81 8.04 -8.23
CA PHE A 68 -3.18 7.11 -7.17
C PHE A 68 -3.70 5.80 -7.75
N ILE A 69 -3.27 4.68 -7.17
CA ILE A 69 -3.67 3.32 -7.56
C ILE A 69 -4.41 2.70 -6.39
N HIS A 70 -5.72 2.49 -6.56
CA HIS A 70 -6.58 1.75 -5.64
C HIS A 70 -6.91 0.40 -6.27
N PRO A 71 -6.18 -0.67 -5.92
CA PRO A 71 -6.31 -1.94 -6.60
C PRO A 71 -7.52 -2.73 -6.10
N GLU A 72 -8.26 -3.34 -7.03
CA GLU A 72 -9.35 -4.26 -6.73
C GLU A 72 -8.78 -5.60 -6.26
N PRO A 73 -9.21 -6.12 -5.09
CA PRO A 73 -8.73 -7.39 -4.58
C PRO A 73 -9.08 -8.56 -5.51
N GLY A 74 -8.11 -9.44 -5.77
CA GLY A 74 -8.32 -10.69 -6.49
C GLY A 74 -8.16 -11.90 -5.57
N TYR A 75 -6.97 -12.47 -5.57
CA TYR A 75 -6.64 -13.66 -4.80
C TYR A 75 -5.26 -13.55 -4.14
N VAL A 76 -4.99 -14.44 -3.19
CA VAL A 76 -3.73 -14.45 -2.44
C VAL A 76 -2.95 -15.71 -2.75
N ILE A 77 -1.70 -15.55 -3.14
CA ILE A 77 -0.74 -16.65 -3.25
C ILE A 77 -0.01 -16.76 -1.92
N LYS A 78 -0.09 -17.94 -1.30
CA LYS A 78 0.67 -18.25 -0.10
C LYS A 78 1.88 -19.10 -0.47
N SER A 79 3.05 -18.66 -0.05
CA SER A 79 4.33 -19.35 -0.22
C SER A 79 5.17 -19.24 1.06
N SER A 80 6.45 -19.58 0.98
CA SER A 80 7.44 -19.38 2.02
C SER A 80 8.73 -18.80 1.45
N GLU A 81 9.31 -17.85 2.17
CA GLU A 81 10.68 -17.39 1.95
C GLU A 81 11.63 -18.40 2.63
N ASP A 82 12.42 -19.09 1.80
CA ASP A 82 13.40 -20.12 2.19
C ASP A 82 12.87 -21.19 3.16
N GLY A 83 11.57 -21.49 3.10
CA GLY A 83 10.91 -22.46 3.98
C GLY A 83 10.77 -22.03 5.45
N ARG A 84 11.16 -20.80 5.79
CA ARG A 84 11.20 -20.31 7.19
C ARG A 84 10.06 -19.35 7.51
N LYS A 85 9.86 -18.35 6.65
CA LYS A 85 8.87 -17.29 6.85
C LYS A 85 7.75 -17.46 5.84
N LYS A 86 6.49 -17.36 6.28
CA LYS A 86 5.34 -17.38 5.36
C LYS A 86 5.38 -16.09 4.53
N ALA A 87 5.23 -16.23 3.23
CA ALA A 87 5.12 -15.14 2.29
C ALA A 87 3.72 -15.14 1.68
N PHE A 88 3.11 -13.96 1.57
CA PHE A 88 1.81 -13.78 0.95
C PHE A 88 1.95 -12.74 -0.17
N ILE A 89 1.44 -13.06 -1.35
CA ILE A 89 1.39 -12.15 -2.48
C ILE A 89 -0.08 -11.90 -2.77
N ASN A 90 -0.52 -10.66 -2.55
CA ASN A 90 -1.86 -10.22 -2.90
C ASN A 90 -1.88 -9.90 -4.39
N ILE A 91 -2.58 -10.71 -5.17
CA ILE A 91 -2.80 -10.47 -6.60
C ILE A 91 -4.07 -9.63 -6.74
N CYS A 92 -3.88 -8.41 -7.21
CA CYS A 92 -4.93 -7.42 -7.40
C CYS A 92 -4.93 -6.88 -8.83
N SER A 93 -5.99 -6.20 -9.23
CA SER A 93 -6.11 -5.57 -10.56
C SER A 93 -6.35 -4.06 -10.44
N ASN A 94 -5.93 -3.30 -11.44
CA ASN A 94 -6.28 -1.90 -11.57
C ASN A 94 -6.25 -1.51 -13.06
N GLU A 95 -7.22 -0.72 -13.51
CA GLU A 95 -7.37 -0.34 -14.91
C GLU A 95 -6.21 0.49 -15.46
N LYS A 96 -5.45 1.16 -14.58
CA LYS A 96 -4.26 1.95 -14.93
C LYS A 96 -3.02 1.09 -15.21
N VAL A 97 -3.07 -0.22 -14.95
CA VAL A 97 -1.98 -1.15 -15.27
C VAL A 97 -2.17 -1.69 -16.69
N ASN A 98 -1.12 -1.61 -17.50
CA ASN A 98 -1.16 -2.06 -18.88
C ASN A 98 -1.51 -3.56 -18.99
N LYS A 99 -2.28 -3.89 -20.03
CA LYS A 99 -2.65 -5.28 -20.33
C LYS A 99 -1.42 -6.10 -20.76
N PRO A 100 -1.42 -7.42 -20.49
CA PRO A 100 -0.44 -8.32 -21.05
C PRO A 100 -0.39 -8.27 -22.57
N SER A 101 0.79 -8.42 -23.14
CA SER A 101 0.98 -8.49 -24.59
C SER A 101 1.98 -9.59 -24.93
N SER A 102 1.87 -10.13 -26.14
CA SER A 102 2.81 -11.12 -26.67
C SER A 102 3.22 -10.80 -28.09
N SER A 103 4.42 -11.23 -28.45
CA SER A 103 4.95 -11.13 -29.80
C SER A 103 5.57 -12.45 -30.22
N VAL A 104 5.43 -12.79 -31.50
CA VAL A 104 6.08 -13.96 -32.08
C VAL A 104 7.58 -13.68 -32.16
N THR A 105 8.38 -14.63 -31.71
CA THR A 105 9.84 -14.56 -31.80
C THR A 105 10.38 -15.87 -32.36
N SER A 106 11.59 -15.83 -32.89
CA SER A 106 12.35 -17.02 -33.25
C SER A 106 13.70 -16.94 -32.56
N GLN A 107 13.99 -17.90 -31.67
CA GLN A 107 15.31 -18.09 -31.09
C GLN A 107 15.89 -19.38 -31.64
N ASN A 108 17.09 -19.33 -32.21
CA ASN A 108 17.80 -20.48 -32.78
C ASN A 108 16.98 -21.29 -33.82
N GLY A 109 16.12 -20.59 -34.59
CA GLY A 109 15.28 -21.22 -35.61
C GLY A 109 14.01 -21.89 -35.09
N ALA A 110 13.78 -21.90 -33.77
CA ALA A 110 12.54 -22.41 -33.18
C ALA A 110 11.52 -21.28 -32.97
N PRO A 111 10.27 -21.43 -33.43
CA PRO A 111 9.22 -20.45 -33.17
C PRO A 111 8.85 -20.44 -31.69
N GLY A 112 8.66 -19.24 -31.13
CA GLY A 112 8.27 -19.03 -29.75
C GLY A 112 7.44 -17.77 -29.56
N LEU A 113 6.97 -17.56 -28.33
CA LEU A 113 6.23 -16.37 -27.93
C LEU A 113 7.01 -15.67 -26.82
N ASN A 114 7.25 -14.37 -27.01
CA ASN A 114 7.72 -13.51 -25.93
C ASN A 114 6.50 -12.83 -25.30
N TRP A 115 6.38 -12.93 -23.97
CA TRP A 115 5.29 -12.36 -23.19
C TRP A 115 5.80 -11.20 -22.34
N SER A 116 5.05 -10.10 -22.35
CA SER A 116 5.20 -8.98 -21.43
C SER A 116 3.95 -8.88 -20.57
N ILE A 117 4.12 -8.98 -19.26
CA ILE A 117 3.04 -8.83 -18.28
C ILE A 117 3.41 -7.65 -17.40
N PRO A 118 2.90 -6.43 -17.68
CA PRO A 118 3.12 -5.27 -16.84
C PRO A 118 2.49 -5.46 -15.47
N TYR A 119 3.23 -5.08 -14.42
CA TYR A 119 2.74 -5.14 -13.04
C TYR A 119 3.29 -3.96 -12.23
N LEU A 120 2.56 -3.62 -11.17
CA LEU A 120 3.03 -2.70 -10.13
C LEU A 120 3.29 -3.52 -8.88
N GLN A 121 4.49 -3.40 -8.31
CA GLN A 121 4.87 -4.09 -7.09
C GLN A 121 5.07 -3.06 -5.98
N GLY A 122 4.20 -3.12 -4.97
CA GLY A 122 4.37 -2.36 -3.74
C GLY A 122 5.56 -2.86 -2.91
N HIS A 123 6.01 -2.04 -1.97
CA HIS A 123 7.03 -2.46 -1.01
C HIS A 123 6.53 -3.66 -0.18
N PRO A 124 7.42 -4.63 0.12
CA PRO A 124 7.07 -5.70 1.03
C PRO A 124 6.74 -5.14 2.41
N ARG A 125 5.77 -5.74 3.08
CA ARG A 125 5.38 -5.42 4.46
C ARG A 125 5.31 -6.69 5.28
N ASP A 126 5.70 -6.58 6.54
CA ASP A 126 5.43 -7.64 7.50
C ASP A 126 3.96 -7.60 7.94
N ASP A 127 3.37 -8.77 8.12
CA ASP A 127 2.01 -8.92 8.59
C ASP A 127 1.88 -10.10 9.56
N LEU A 128 0.75 -10.18 10.26
CA LEU A 128 0.43 -11.30 11.15
C LEU A 128 -0.39 -12.34 10.40
N ASP A 129 -0.07 -13.62 10.63
CA ASP A 129 -0.91 -14.71 10.16
C ASP A 129 -1.95 -15.06 11.23
N LYS A 130 -2.91 -15.94 10.89
CA LYS A 130 -3.99 -16.34 11.80
C LYS A 130 -3.53 -16.87 13.18
N LYS A 131 -2.27 -17.29 13.33
CA LYS A 131 -1.76 -17.91 14.56
C LYS A 131 -1.05 -16.92 15.49
N ASN A 132 -0.84 -15.68 15.04
CA ASN A 132 -0.19 -14.60 15.80
C ASN A 132 -1.12 -13.40 15.90
#